data_AF-A0A849T5X0-F1
#
_entry.id   AF-A0A849T5X0-F1
#
_cell.length_a   1.000
_cell.length_b   1.000
_cell.length_c   1.000
_cell.angle_alpha   90.00
_cell.angle_beta   90.00
_cell.angle_gamma   90.00
#
_symmetry.space_group_name_H-M   'P 1'
#
loop_
_entity.id
_entity.type
_entity.pdbx_description
1 polymer ?
#
loop_
_entity_poly.entity_id
_entity_poly.type
_entity_poly.pdbx_seq_one_letter_code
_entity_poly.pdbx_strand_id
1 'polypeptide(L)'
;MDYFCGPLTLYTRDKIRLIDFLSDVFEFDVDTQSDLISGGTYSLQVVESPNDSIVNSDSISFLFELKNSHELEEIINKFNFFLYRNIGRPHAFEQISIKKESEISIRDLDGREWKFKSRAALL
;
A
#
# COMPACT_ATOMS: atom_id res chain seq x y z
N MET A 1 7.35 -27.04 9.59
CA MET A 1 7.96 -25.89 10.27
C MET A 1 7.54 -24.68 9.50
N ASP A 2 6.66 -23.88 10.07
CA ASP A 2 6.28 -22.61 9.47
C ASP A 2 7.40 -21.62 9.80
N TYR A 3 8.15 -21.23 8.78
CA TYR A 3 9.16 -20.19 8.92
C TYR A 3 8.42 -18.88 9.19
N PHE A 4 8.49 -18.39 10.42
CA PHE A 4 8.01 -17.06 10.75
C PHE A 4 8.97 -16.06 10.10
N CYS A 5 8.63 -15.62 8.89
CA CYS A 5 9.30 -14.48 8.29
C CYS A 5 8.95 -13.27 9.17
N GLY A 6 9.95 -12.63 9.76
CA GLY A 6 9.75 -11.40 10.53
C GLY A 6 9.10 -10.30 9.67
N PRO A 7 8.71 -9.17 10.29
CA PRO A 7 8.05 -8.10 9.56
C PRO A 7 8.93 -7.59 8.42
N LEU A 8 8.31 -7.30 7.27
CA LEU A 8 9.00 -6.63 6.18
C LEU A 8 9.18 -5.15 6.54
N THR A 9 10.43 -4.70 6.61
CA THR A 9 10.72 -3.28 6.87
C THR A 9 10.50 -2.44 5.62
N LEU A 10 9.68 -1.40 5.74
CA LEU A 10 9.47 -0.36 4.73
C LEU A 10 10.13 0.93 5.19
N TYR A 11 11.09 1.41 4.41
CA TYR A 11 11.70 2.71 4.62
C TYR A 11 10.91 3.79 3.88
N THR A 12 10.64 4.91 4.54
CA THR A 12 9.81 5.99 3.99
C THR A 12 10.36 7.36 4.32
N ARG A 13 10.07 8.35 3.46
CA ARG A 13 10.36 9.76 3.75
C ARG A 13 9.40 10.37 4.77
N ASP A 14 8.21 9.79 4.91
CA ASP A 14 7.15 10.33 5.75
C ASP A 14 6.33 9.18 6.35
N LYS A 15 6.70 8.79 7.58
CA LYS A 15 6.10 7.63 8.25
C LYS A 15 4.61 7.82 8.49
N ILE A 16 4.22 9.02 8.92
CA ILE A 16 2.82 9.31 9.24
C ILE A 16 1.96 9.17 7.99
N ARG A 17 2.40 9.73 6.86
CA ARG A 17 1.62 9.66 5.62
C ARG A 17 1.58 8.27 5.02
N LEU A 18 2.65 7.49 5.13
CA LEU A 18 2.62 6.09 4.69
C LEU A 18 1.64 5.27 5.55
N ILE A 19 1.67 5.45 6.87
CA ILE A 19 0.73 4.80 7.80
C ILE A 19 -0.71 5.17 7.46
N ASP A 20 -1.01 6.46 7.29
CA ASP A 20 -2.35 6.95 6.93
C ASP A 20 -2.84 6.29 5.62
N PHE A 21 -1.96 6.15 4.62
CA PHE A 21 -2.29 5.50 3.36
C PHE A 21 -2.57 4.00 3.52
N LEU A 22 -1.71 3.27 4.24
CA LEU A 22 -1.87 1.83 4.46
C LEU A 22 -3.14 1.53 5.27
N SER A 23 -3.48 2.38 6.23
CA SER A 23 -4.71 2.29 7.03
C SER A 23 -5.94 2.66 6.19
N ASP A 24 -5.97 3.85 5.59
CA ASP A 24 -7.20 4.36 4.94
C ASP A 24 -7.53 3.65 3.62
N VAL A 25 -6.52 3.21 2.87
CA VAL A 25 -6.72 2.61 1.55
C VAL A 25 -6.78 1.09 1.63
N PHE A 26 -5.90 0.48 2.42
CA PHE A 26 -5.76 -0.98 2.48
C PHE A 26 -6.26 -1.61 3.78
N GLU A 27 -6.78 -0.83 4.72
CA GLU A 27 -7.33 -1.30 6.00
C GLU A 27 -6.34 -2.13 6.81
N PHE A 28 -5.04 -1.80 6.75
CA PHE A 28 -4.09 -2.39 7.68
C PHE A 28 -4.31 -1.85 9.09
N ASP A 29 -4.25 -2.74 10.07
CA ASP A 29 -4.22 -2.39 11.48
C ASP A 29 -2.85 -1.81 11.84
N VAL A 30 -2.84 -0.69 12.55
CA VAL A 30 -1.63 0.02 12.95
C VAL A 30 -1.43 -0.10 14.45
N ASP A 31 -0.35 -0.75 14.86
CA ASP A 31 0.13 -0.68 16.23
C ASP A 31 1.06 0.54 16.38
N THR A 32 0.49 1.60 16.94
CA THR A 32 1.17 2.87 17.18
C THR A 32 2.30 2.80 18.21
N GLN A 33 2.39 1.71 18.99
CA GLN A 33 3.48 1.54 19.96
C GLN A 33 4.72 0.88 19.36
N SER A 34 4.53 0.02 18.36
CA SER A 34 5.61 -0.79 17.77
C SER A 34 5.96 -0.41 16.33
N ASP A 35 5.30 0.60 15.75
CA ASP A 35 5.39 0.96 14.32
C ASP A 35 5.15 -0.26 13.41
N LEU A 36 4.39 -1.24 13.92
CA LEU A 36 4.03 -2.47 13.23
C LEU A 36 2.66 -2.29 12.59
N ILE A 37 2.57 -2.68 11.33
CA ILE A 37 1.36 -2.60 10.53
C ILE A 37 1.00 -4.02 10.09
N SER A 38 -0.20 -4.47 10.44
CA SER A 38 -0.66 -5.84 10.16
C SER A 38 -1.87 -5.85 9.24
N GLY A 39 -1.84 -6.73 8.23
CA GLY A 39 -2.93 -6.90 7.28
C GLY A 39 -3.03 -8.36 6.86
N GLY A 40 -4.02 -9.08 7.39
CA GLY A 40 -4.13 -10.52 7.18
C GLY A 40 -2.88 -11.27 7.67
N THR A 41 -2.15 -11.90 6.75
CA THR A 41 -0.90 -12.63 7.04
C THR A 41 0.35 -11.78 6.93
N TYR A 42 0.22 -10.50 6.52
CA TYR A 42 1.35 -9.61 6.33
C TYR A 42 1.63 -8.81 7.61
N SER A 43 2.91 -8.69 7.93
CA SER A 43 3.39 -7.79 8.97
C SER A 43 4.47 -6.90 8.36
N LEU A 44 4.28 -5.60 8.48
CA LEU A 44 5.16 -4.57 7.96
C LEU A 44 5.69 -3.75 9.13
N GLN A 45 6.96 -3.36 9.08
CA GLN A 45 7.52 -2.39 10.04
C GLN A 45 7.87 -1.13 9.27
N VAL A 46 7.33 0.02 9.66
CA VAL A 46 7.59 1.29 8.96
C VAL A 46 8.66 2.09 9.68
N VAL A 47 9.71 2.46 8.94
CA VAL A 47 10.84 3.22 9.45
C VAL A 47 11.03 4.48 8.62
N GLU A 48 10.98 5.64 9.28
CA GLU A 48 11.30 6.91 8.62
C GLU A 48 12.81 7.02 8.39
N SER A 49 13.22 7.36 7.17
CA SER A 49 14.62 7.53 6.80
C SER A 49 14.80 8.80 5.96
N PRO A 50 15.71 9.71 6.34
CA PRO A 50 16.02 10.90 5.55
C PRO A 50 16.88 10.58 4.32
N ASN A 51 17.35 9.34 4.17
CA ASN A 51 18.23 8.94 3.08
C ASN A 51 17.42 8.39 1.89
N ASP A 52 17.30 9.20 0.84
CA ASP A 52 16.59 8.84 -0.40
C ASP A 52 17.10 7.55 -1.05
N SER A 53 18.39 7.21 -0.90
CA SER A 53 18.95 5.97 -1.48
C SER A 53 18.42 4.69 -0.82
N ILE A 54 17.90 4.79 0.41
CA ILE A 54 17.29 3.68 1.15
C ILE A 54 15.79 3.62 0.85
N VAL A 55 15.15 4.78 0.68
CA VAL A 55 13.71 4.89 0.45
C VAL A 55 13.32 4.56 -1.00
N ASN A 56 14.11 5.02 -1.98
CA ASN A 56 13.91 4.76 -3.41
C ASN A 56 14.47 3.41 -3.85
N SER A 57 14.05 2.31 -3.21
CA SER A 57 14.18 1.04 -3.91
C SER A 57 13.03 0.97 -4.93
N ASP A 58 13.27 1.44 -6.16
CA ASP A 58 12.38 1.39 -7.33
C ASP A 58 11.90 -0.05 -7.70
N SER A 59 12.20 -1.04 -6.86
CA SER A 59 12.07 -2.47 -7.07
C SER A 59 11.06 -3.14 -6.15
N ILE A 60 10.51 -2.47 -5.13
CA ILE A 60 9.51 -3.08 -4.26
C ILE A 60 8.14 -2.97 -4.92
N SER A 61 7.61 -4.14 -5.32
CA SER A 61 6.22 -4.28 -5.75
C SER A 61 5.52 -5.35 -4.92
N PHE A 62 4.34 -4.99 -4.44
CA PHE A 62 3.43 -5.90 -3.75
C PHE A 62 2.36 -6.38 -4.71
N LEU A 63 1.94 -7.64 -4.56
CA LEU A 63 0.84 -8.23 -5.31
C LEU A 63 -0.16 -8.86 -4.36
N PHE A 64 -1.40 -8.40 -4.44
CA PHE A 64 -2.52 -8.92 -3.67
C PHE A 64 -3.54 -9.55 -4.61
N GLU A 65 -3.89 -10.81 -4.34
CA GLU A 65 -5.00 -11.48 -5.01
C GLU A 65 -6.30 -11.20 -4.27
N LEU A 66 -7.24 -10.59 -4.96
CA LEU A 66 -8.57 -10.26 -4.47
C LEU A 66 -9.57 -11.33 -4.90
N LYS A 67 -10.62 -11.52 -4.10
CA LYS A 67 -11.60 -12.59 -4.34
C LYS A 67 -12.48 -12.31 -5.55
N ASN A 68 -12.76 -11.04 -5.82
CA ASN A 68 -13.67 -10.60 -6.87
C ASN A 68 -13.37 -9.15 -7.31
N SER A 69 -14.07 -8.67 -8.34
CA SER A 69 -13.91 -7.31 -8.87
C SER A 69 -14.48 -6.22 -7.96
N HIS A 70 -15.40 -6.54 -7.04
CA HIS A 70 -15.95 -5.56 -6.10
C HIS A 70 -14.88 -5.05 -5.14
N GLU A 71 -14.01 -5.93 -4.65
CA GLU A 71 -12.86 -5.54 -3.81
C GLU A 71 -11.91 -4.56 -4.55
N LEU A 72 -11.77 -4.67 -5.89
CA LEU A 72 -11.01 -3.68 -6.67
C LEU A 72 -11.70 -2.31 -6.65
N GLU A 73 -13.02 -2.27 -6.87
CA GLU A 73 -13.80 -1.03 -6.85
C GLU A 73 -13.74 -0.35 -5.48
N GLU A 74 -13.80 -1.12 -4.39
CA GLU A 74 -13.64 -0.60 -3.03
C GLU A 74 -12.28 0.07 -2.82
N ILE A 75 -11.19 -0.57 -3.26
CA ILE A 75 -9.83 0.00 -3.15
C ILE A 75 -9.72 1.28 -3.98
N ILE A 76 -10.25 1.30 -5.20
CA ILE A 76 -10.27 2.50 -6.06
C ILE A 76 -11.00 3.64 -5.35
N ASN A 77 -12.18 3.36 -4.78
CA ASN A 77 -12.98 4.36 -4.08
C ASN A 77 -12.28 4.89 -2.82
N LYS A 78 -11.69 4.01 -2.01
CA LYS A 78 -10.90 4.40 -0.83
C LYS A 78 -9.71 5.27 -1.22
N PHE A 79 -8.98 4.91 -2.27
CA PHE A 79 -7.86 5.72 -2.76
C PHE A 79 -8.31 7.08 -3.29
N ASN A 80 -9.40 7.15 -4.06
CA ASN A 80 -9.93 8.43 -4.53
C ASN A 80 -10.35 9.34 -3.38
N PHE A 81 -11.00 8.77 -2.36
CA PHE A 81 -11.37 9.52 -1.15
C PHE A 81 -10.13 9.98 -0.37
N PHE A 82 -9.13 9.14 -0.26
CA PHE A 82 -7.84 9.47 0.34
C PHE A 82 -7.14 10.62 -0.40
N LEU A 83 -7.09 10.59 -1.73
CA LEU A 83 -6.55 11.70 -2.53
C LEU A 83 -7.33 12.98 -2.29
N TYR A 84 -8.66 12.93 -2.32
CA TYR A 84 -9.52 14.08 -2.09
C TYR A 84 -9.24 14.76 -0.74
N ARG A 85 -9.10 13.97 0.33
CA ARG A 85 -8.75 14.47 1.67
C ARG A 85 -7.35 15.09 1.77
N ASN A 86 -6.45 14.74 0.84
CA ASN A 86 -5.06 15.18 0.83
C ASN A 86 -4.76 16.23 -0.24
N ILE A 87 -5.78 16.77 -0.92
CA ILE A 87 -5.61 17.87 -1.88
C ILE A 87 -4.90 19.06 -1.21
N GLY A 88 -3.87 19.59 -1.88
CA GLY A 88 -3.11 20.75 -1.42
C GLY A 88 -1.93 20.44 -0.50
N ARG A 89 -1.64 19.16 -0.20
CA ARG A 89 -0.42 18.76 0.50
C ARG A 89 0.76 18.58 -0.47
N PRO A 90 1.98 19.08 -0.16
CA PRO A 90 3.17 18.84 -0.98
C PRO A 90 3.53 17.33 -1.01
N HIS A 91 4.12 16.86 -2.12
CA HIS A 91 4.46 15.45 -2.36
C HIS A 91 3.24 14.50 -2.27
N ALA A 92 2.16 14.82 -2.97
CA ALA A 92 0.95 14.00 -3.02
C ALA A 92 1.22 12.62 -3.67
N PHE A 93 0.45 11.61 -3.24
CA PHE A 93 0.50 10.26 -3.80
C PHE A 93 0.31 10.31 -5.31
N GLU A 94 1.16 9.60 -6.04
CA GLU A 94 1.47 10.01 -7.41
C GLU A 94 0.48 9.44 -8.44
N GLN A 95 -0.11 8.26 -8.22
CA GLN A 95 -0.94 7.67 -9.27
C GLN A 95 -1.75 6.43 -8.87
N ILE A 96 -2.95 6.31 -9.45
CA ILE A 96 -3.54 5.02 -9.84
C ILE A 96 -3.22 4.78 -11.32
N SER A 97 -2.79 3.57 -11.65
CA SER A 97 -2.78 3.05 -13.00
C SER A 97 -3.69 1.83 -13.09
N ILE A 98 -4.59 1.83 -14.07
CA ILE A 98 -5.44 0.67 -14.39
C ILE A 98 -4.78 -0.04 -15.57
N LYS A 99 -4.29 -1.27 -15.35
CA LYS A 99 -3.60 -2.04 -16.39
C LYS A 99 -4.59 -2.89 -17.20
N LYS A 100 -5.62 -3.45 -16.55
CA LYS A 100 -6.70 -4.26 -17.13
C LYS A 100 -7.96 -4.12 -16.27
N GLU A 101 -9.13 -4.54 -16.76
CA GLU A 101 -10.39 -4.55 -15.98
C GLU A 101 -10.28 -5.32 -14.64
N SER A 102 -9.35 -6.27 -14.54
CA SER A 102 -9.11 -7.08 -13.35
C SER A 102 -7.81 -6.75 -12.60
N GLU A 103 -7.10 -5.69 -12.97
CA GLU A 103 -5.82 -5.33 -12.34
C GLU A 103 -5.60 -3.82 -12.24
N ILE A 104 -5.35 -3.36 -11.01
CA ILE A 104 -4.92 -1.99 -10.71
C ILE A 104 -3.55 -1.98 -10.05
N SER A 105 -2.88 -0.84 -10.17
CA SER A 105 -1.62 -0.56 -9.51
C SER A 105 -1.66 0.85 -8.92
N ILE A 106 -1.33 0.96 -7.63
CA ILE A 106 -1.24 2.22 -6.89
C ILE A 106 0.23 2.48 -6.57
N ARG A 107 0.70 3.69 -6.83
CA ARG A 107 2.03 4.15 -6.43
C ARG A 107 1.95 5.00 -5.17
N ASP A 108 2.72 4.64 -4.15
CA ASP A 108 2.77 5.44 -2.91
C ASP A 108 3.75 6.62 -2.97
N LEU A 109 3.83 7.40 -1.88
CA LEU A 109 4.64 8.61 -1.78
C LEU A 109 6.16 8.39 -1.93
N ASP A 110 6.61 7.14 -1.80
CA ASP A 110 8.02 6.75 -1.94
C ASP A 110 8.24 5.93 -3.23
N GLY A 111 7.25 5.87 -4.11
CA GLY A 111 7.36 5.23 -5.42
C GLY A 111 7.15 3.72 -5.44
N ARG A 112 6.77 3.08 -4.33
CA ARG A 112 6.51 1.62 -4.31
C ARG A 112 5.22 1.29 -5.03
N GLU A 113 5.18 0.12 -5.69
CA GLU A 113 4.04 -0.30 -6.50
C GLU A 113 3.18 -1.33 -5.77
N TRP A 114 1.93 -0.98 -5.47
CA TRP A 114 0.93 -1.83 -4.84
C TRP A 114 -0.06 -2.35 -5.89
N LYS A 115 0.10 -3.60 -6.31
CA LYS A 115 -0.73 -4.23 -7.35
C LYS A 115 -1.85 -5.06 -6.73
N PHE A 116 -3.04 -4.93 -7.30
CA PHE A 116 -4.22 -5.69 -6.91
C PHE A 116 -4.81 -6.36 -8.13
N LYS A 117 -5.03 -7.68 -8.02
CA LYS A 117 -5.57 -8.48 -9.10
C LYS A 117 -6.80 -9.22 -8.60
N SER A 118 -7.95 -8.97 -9.22
CA SER A 118 -9.13 -9.80 -8.96
C SER A 118 -9.00 -11.12 -9.70
N ARG A 119 -9.39 -12.21 -9.04
CA ARG A 119 -9.73 -13.43 -9.77
C ARG A 119 -10.99 -13.13 -10.56
N ALA A 120 -10.89 -13.09 -11.88
CA ALA A 120 -12.07 -13.15 -12.72
C ALA A 120 -12.83 -14.42 -12.32
N ALA A 121 -14.13 -14.30 -12.07
CA ALA A 121 -14.97 -15.49 -11.92
C ALA A 121 -14.77 -16.32 -13.20
N LEU A 122 -14.16 -17.50 -13.06
CA LEU A 122 -14.21 -18.52 -14.09
C LEU A 122 -15.69 -18.91 -14.20
N LEU A 123 -16.41 -18.24 -15.10
CA LEU A 123 -17.74 -18.66 -15.54
C LEU A 123 -17.58 -19.77 -16.58
#